data_AF-A0A4P2VMR9-F1
#
_entry.id   AF-A0A4P2VMR9-F1
#
_cell.length_a   1.000
_cell.length_b   1.000
_cell.length_c   1.000
_cell.angle_alpha   90.00
_cell.angle_beta   90.00
_cell.angle_gamma   90.00
#
_symmetry.space_group_name_H-M   'P 1'
#
loop_
_entity.id
_entity.type
_entity.pdbx_description
1 polymer ?
#
loop_
_entity_poly.entity_id
_entity_poly.type
_entity_poly.pdbx_seq_one_letter_code
_entity_poly.pdbx_strand_id
1 'polypeptide(L)'
;MAFWHNHRYEKLEEICTGDPLRQLPEHKFPWLLNNSIFQDLEGDTWIVEVSCTKIIPYKNSNKVKVDFILEAQAKVGQENLKKMGISSSRLELMGVVSWNKLEESLVTSVILEFERIEMQAKELIGKFIEQVKNKYTIKLKSQLLLNKIKYTRISGFSSRE
;
A
#
# COMPACT_ATOMS: atom_id res chain seq x y z
N MET A 1 -9.14 34.10 27.85
CA MET A 1 -8.95 32.79 28.53
C MET A 1 -8.29 31.86 27.54
N ALA A 2 -6.97 31.70 27.67
CA ALA A 2 -6.14 30.89 26.80
C ALA A 2 -6.20 29.43 27.25
N PHE A 3 -6.65 28.55 26.35
CA PHE A 3 -6.83 27.11 26.62
C PHE A 3 -5.73 26.24 25.98
N TRP A 4 -4.56 26.84 25.72
CA TRP A 4 -3.45 26.19 25.03
C TRP A 4 -2.14 26.52 25.74
N HIS A 5 -1.85 25.81 26.83
CA HIS A 5 -0.51 25.74 27.42
C HIS A 5 0.04 24.32 27.24
N ASN A 6 0.15 23.91 25.98
CA ASN A 6 0.90 22.73 25.62
C ASN A 6 2.13 23.19 24.83
N HIS A 7 3.31 23.03 25.43
CA HIS A 7 4.56 23.63 24.97
C HIS A 7 4.95 23.22 23.52
N ARG A 8 4.40 22.09 23.03
CA ARG A 8 4.54 21.64 21.64
C ARG A 8 3.71 22.47 20.64
N TYR A 9 2.53 22.94 21.06
CA TYR A 9 1.63 23.78 20.29
C TYR A 9 2.06 25.26 20.32
N GLU A 10 2.64 25.75 21.42
CA GLU A 10 3.18 27.13 21.50
C GLU A 10 4.40 27.32 20.59
N LYS A 11 5.28 26.31 20.49
CA LYS A 11 6.34 26.29 19.47
C LYS A 11 5.77 26.30 18.06
N LEU A 12 4.66 25.61 17.81
CA LEU A 12 3.95 25.65 16.53
C LEU A 12 3.33 27.03 16.28
N GLU A 13 2.74 27.70 17.26
CA GLU A 13 2.17 29.05 17.10
C GLU A 13 3.22 30.14 16.85
N GLU A 14 4.36 30.14 17.54
CA GLU A 14 5.47 31.07 17.25
C GLU A 14 6.03 30.88 15.84
N ILE A 15 5.97 29.65 15.33
CA ILE A 15 6.35 29.26 13.98
C ILE A 15 5.26 29.60 12.94
N CYS A 16 3.98 29.66 13.35
CA CYS A 16 2.79 29.73 12.49
C CYS A 16 2.20 31.13 12.31
N THR A 17 3.03 32.18 12.26
CA THR A 17 2.62 33.43 11.59
C THR A 17 2.62 33.30 10.05
N GLY A 18 3.06 32.15 9.52
CA GLY A 18 2.83 31.72 8.14
C GLY A 18 2.56 30.23 8.08
N ASP A 19 1.37 29.87 7.63
CA ASP A 19 0.94 28.54 7.15
C ASP A 19 1.53 27.29 7.87
N PRO A 20 0.79 26.60 8.76
CA PRO A 20 1.25 25.41 9.52
C PRO A 20 1.67 24.22 8.64
N LEU A 21 1.50 24.30 7.32
CA LEU A 21 1.92 23.30 6.36
C LEU A 21 3.34 23.51 5.82
N ARG A 22 3.97 24.68 6.02
CA ARG A 22 5.31 25.01 5.49
C ARG A 22 6.48 24.40 6.29
N GLN A 23 6.23 23.93 7.52
CA GLN A 23 7.26 23.30 8.37
C GLN A 23 7.08 21.79 8.55
N LEU A 24 5.98 21.20 8.07
CA LEU A 24 6.04 19.79 7.68
C LEU A 24 6.99 19.75 6.48
N PRO A 25 7.91 18.77 6.38
CA PRO A 25 8.83 18.70 5.26
C PRO A 25 8.01 18.70 3.96
N GLU A 26 7.97 19.85 3.28
CA GLU A 26 7.66 19.90 1.86
C GLU A 26 8.61 18.88 1.24
N HIS A 27 8.06 17.89 0.53
CA HIS A 27 8.76 16.75 -0.07
C HIS A 27 9.12 15.63 0.94
N LYS A 28 8.28 14.62 1.14
CA LYS A 28 8.12 13.47 0.23
C LYS A 28 6.84 12.72 0.59
N PHE A 29 5.70 13.15 0.07
CA PHE A 29 4.57 12.23 -0.07
C PHE A 29 4.86 11.30 -1.27
N PRO A 30 4.58 9.99 -1.20
CA PRO A 30 3.92 9.29 -0.10
C PRO A 30 4.82 9.11 1.14
N TRP A 31 4.27 9.40 2.33
CA TRP A 31 4.93 9.14 3.61
C TRP A 31 4.59 7.72 4.06
N LEU A 32 5.55 6.81 3.97
CA LEU A 32 5.42 5.46 4.49
C LEU A 32 5.23 5.49 6.02
N LEU A 33 4.07 5.05 6.47
CA LEU A 33 3.71 5.01 7.89
C LEU A 33 3.98 3.63 8.50
N ASN A 34 3.79 2.57 7.72
CA ASN A 34 3.99 1.21 8.20
C ASN A 34 4.31 0.26 7.03
N ASN A 35 5.13 -0.74 7.31
CA ASN A 35 5.41 -1.88 6.44
C ASN A 35 5.27 -3.14 7.28
N SER A 36 4.63 -4.17 6.74
CA SER A 36 4.50 -5.47 7.40
C SER A 36 4.63 -6.60 6.39
N ILE A 37 5.16 -7.72 6.87
CA ILE A 37 5.30 -8.96 6.10
C ILE A 37 4.42 -10.01 6.74
N PHE A 38 3.65 -10.73 5.93
CA PHE A 38 2.80 -11.83 6.40
C PHE A 38 2.74 -12.97 5.37
N GLN A 39 2.22 -14.12 5.79
CA GLN A 39 1.92 -15.23 4.89
C GLN A 39 0.41 -15.35 4.71
N ASP A 40 -0.01 -15.61 3.48
CA ASP A 40 -1.39 -16.00 3.22
C ASP A 40 -1.66 -17.46 3.63
N LEU A 41 -2.92 -17.89 3.52
CA LEU A 41 -3.33 -19.25 3.89
C LEU A 41 -2.65 -20.35 3.06
N GLU A 42 -2.13 -20.02 1.88
CA GLU A 42 -1.45 -20.94 0.98
C GLU A 42 0.08 -20.88 1.15
N GLY A 43 0.58 -20.09 2.11
CA GLY A 43 1.99 -19.97 2.46
C GLY A 43 2.81 -19.01 1.60
N ASP A 44 2.19 -18.24 0.69
CA ASP A 44 2.93 -17.21 -0.06
C ASP A 44 3.17 -15.98 0.81
N THR A 45 4.38 -15.42 0.73
CA THR A 45 4.77 -14.23 1.48
C THR A 45 4.27 -12.96 0.78
N TRP A 46 3.57 -12.14 1.54
CA TRP A 46 3.09 -10.82 1.18
C TRP A 46 3.85 -9.74 1.93
N ILE A 47 4.16 -8.67 1.23
CA ILE A 47 4.64 -7.41 1.79
C ILE A 47 3.51 -6.41 1.65
N VAL A 48 3.13 -5.75 2.74
CA VAL A 48 2.11 -4.70 2.73
C VAL A 48 2.68 -3.41 3.27
N GLU A 49 2.38 -2.33 2.59
CA GLU A 49 2.81 -0.98 2.93
C GLU A 49 1.60 -0.08 3.08
N VAL A 50 1.62 0.79 4.08
CA VAL A 50 0.62 1.84 4.25
C VAL A 50 1.33 3.17 4.25
N SER A 51 0.95 4.01 3.29
CA SER A 51 1.48 5.34 3.15
C SER A 51 0.38 6.38 3.27
N CYS A 52 0.69 7.49 3.93
CA CYS A 52 -0.10 8.71 3.82
C CYS A 52 0.28 9.41 2.52
N THR A 53 -0.71 9.84 1.74
CA THR A 53 -0.51 10.54 0.46
C THR A 53 -0.87 12.01 0.55
N LYS A 54 -1.75 12.39 1.48
CA LYS A 54 -2.21 13.76 1.65
C LYS A 54 -2.73 14.00 3.07
N ILE A 55 -2.50 15.21 3.59
CA ILE A 55 -3.07 15.69 4.84
C ILE A 55 -3.67 17.08 4.57
N ILE A 56 -4.93 17.29 4.93
CA ILE A 56 -5.66 18.56 4.76
C ILE A 56 -6.22 19.00 6.11
N PRO A 57 -5.75 20.11 6.70
CA PRO A 57 -6.26 20.61 7.97
C PRO A 57 -7.64 21.24 7.85
N TYR A 58 -8.49 21.04 8.87
CA TYR A 58 -9.77 21.75 8.99
C TYR A 58 -9.58 23.03 9.81
N LYS A 59 -9.89 24.18 9.20
CA LYS A 59 -9.65 25.52 9.79
C LYS A 59 -10.28 25.76 11.16
N ASN A 60 -11.34 25.02 11.51
CA ASN A 60 -12.14 25.25 12.73
C ASN A 60 -12.12 24.07 13.71
N SER A 61 -11.19 23.12 13.59
CA SER A 61 -11.09 21.96 14.49
C SER A 61 -9.67 21.41 14.55
N ASN A 62 -9.32 20.71 15.63
CA ASN A 62 -8.04 20.00 15.76
C ASN A 62 -7.95 18.72 14.89
N LYS A 63 -8.68 18.68 13.76
CA LYS A 63 -8.80 17.52 12.88
C LYS A 63 -8.18 17.80 11.52
N VAL A 64 -7.68 16.74 10.92
CA VAL A 64 -7.12 16.70 9.57
C VAL A 64 -7.83 15.61 8.77
N LYS A 65 -8.10 15.86 7.49
CA LYS A 65 -8.42 14.81 6.53
C LYS A 65 -7.13 14.20 6.04
N VAL A 66 -7.00 12.89 6.13
CA VAL A 66 -5.81 12.15 5.71
C VAL A 66 -6.20 11.12 4.68
N ASP A 67 -5.46 11.09 3.57
CA ASP A 67 -5.62 10.10 2.50
C ASP A 67 -4.52 9.05 2.65
N PHE A 68 -4.91 7.79 2.84
CA PHE A 68 -4.02 6.64 2.94
C PHE A 68 -4.08 5.82 1.65
N ILE A 69 -2.93 5.30 1.25
CA ILE A 69 -2.80 4.23 0.26
C ILE A 69 -2.19 3.01 0.94
N LEU A 70 -2.83 1.86 0.77
CA LEU A 70 -2.34 0.57 1.19
C LEU A 70 -1.98 -0.23 -0.05
N GLU A 71 -0.80 -0.81 -0.08
CA GLU A 71 -0.31 -1.62 -1.21
C GLU A 71 0.22 -2.94 -0.67
N ALA A 72 -0.35 -4.04 -1.13
CA ALA A 72 0.10 -5.39 -0.83
C ALA A 72 0.68 -6.03 -2.09
N GLN A 73 1.84 -6.66 -1.97
CA GLN A 73 2.53 -7.32 -3.07
C GLN A 73 3.02 -8.70 -2.64
N ALA A 74 2.85 -9.69 -3.51
CA ALA A 74 3.40 -11.03 -3.31
C ALA A 74 3.97 -11.60 -4.59
N LYS A 75 4.96 -12.48 -4.43
CA LYS A 75 5.46 -13.33 -5.49
C LYS A 75 5.03 -14.76 -5.19
N VAL A 76 4.23 -15.35 -6.09
CA VAL A 76 3.75 -16.72 -5.90
C VAL A 76 4.93 -17.70 -5.92
N GLY A 77 5.04 -18.50 -4.86
CA GLY A 77 6.11 -19.46 -4.65
C GLY A 77 6.04 -20.64 -5.63
N GLN A 78 7.18 -21.30 -5.85
CA GLN A 78 7.29 -22.39 -6.83
C GLN A 78 6.35 -23.56 -6.53
N GLU A 79 6.10 -23.88 -5.26
CA GLU A 79 5.19 -24.96 -4.87
C GLU A 79 3.76 -24.67 -5.30
N ASN A 80 3.28 -23.44 -5.06
CA ASN A 80 1.95 -23.03 -5.46
C ASN A 80 1.82 -22.93 -6.98
N LEU A 81 2.85 -22.49 -7.69
CA LEU A 81 2.89 -22.55 -9.16
C LEU A 81 2.77 -23.98 -9.71
N LYS A 82 3.45 -24.95 -9.07
CA LYS A 82 3.30 -26.38 -9.42
C LYS A 82 1.87 -26.88 -9.20
N LYS A 83 1.25 -26.54 -8.06
CA LYS A 83 -0.16 -26.88 -7.78
C LYS A 83 -1.13 -26.28 -8.82
N MET A 84 -0.80 -25.12 -9.37
CA MET A 84 -1.59 -24.46 -10.42
C MET A 84 -1.34 -25.00 -11.83
N GLY A 85 -0.37 -25.91 -12.01
CA GLY A 85 0.04 -26.41 -13.33
C GLY A 85 0.77 -25.35 -14.18
N ILE A 86 1.29 -24.28 -13.57
CA ILE A 86 1.99 -23.22 -14.29
C ILE A 86 3.49 -23.54 -14.32
N SER A 87 4.02 -23.78 -15.52
CA SER A 87 5.45 -24.04 -15.72
C SER A 87 6.24 -22.74 -15.68
N SER A 88 6.88 -22.46 -14.54
CA SER A 88 7.70 -21.25 -14.36
C SER A 88 8.86 -21.17 -15.34
N SER A 89 9.54 -22.29 -15.60
CA SER A 89 10.68 -22.37 -16.50
C SER A 89 10.33 -21.95 -17.93
N ARG A 90 9.15 -22.32 -18.43
CA ARG A 90 8.70 -21.90 -19.77
C ARG A 90 8.46 -20.39 -19.84
N LEU A 91 7.87 -19.81 -18.80
CA LEU A 91 7.56 -18.38 -18.76
C LEU A 91 8.82 -17.51 -18.60
N GLU A 92 9.79 -18.00 -17.83
CA GLU A 92 11.12 -17.39 -17.71
C GLU A 92 11.87 -17.41 -19.05
N LEU A 93 11.85 -18.54 -19.78
CA LEU A 93 12.44 -18.65 -21.11
C LEU A 93 11.77 -17.73 -22.15
N MET A 94 10.49 -17.41 -21.98
CA MET A 94 9.75 -16.49 -22.84
C MET A 94 10.00 -15.01 -22.52
N GLY A 95 10.87 -14.70 -21.54
CA GLY A 95 11.20 -13.32 -21.17
C GLY A 95 10.05 -12.57 -20.49
N VAL A 96 9.05 -13.28 -19.98
CA VAL A 96 7.89 -12.66 -19.32
C VAL A 96 8.36 -12.20 -17.93
N VAL A 97 8.43 -10.89 -17.69
CA VAL A 97 8.91 -10.35 -16.39
C VAL A 97 7.74 -10.16 -15.42
N SER A 98 7.96 -10.44 -14.13
CA SER A 98 6.99 -10.20 -13.05
C SER A 98 5.63 -10.88 -13.23
N TRP A 99 5.56 -11.95 -14.02
CA TRP A 99 4.32 -12.67 -14.31
C TRP A 99 3.72 -13.33 -13.07
N ASN A 100 4.56 -13.77 -12.12
CA ASN A 100 4.16 -14.38 -10.85
C ASN A 100 3.96 -13.36 -9.71
N LYS A 101 3.97 -12.06 -10.02
CA LYS A 101 3.69 -11.00 -9.05
C LYS A 101 2.19 -10.73 -8.96
N LEU A 102 1.66 -10.76 -7.75
CA LEU A 102 0.32 -10.33 -7.37
C LEU A 102 0.41 -9.00 -6.62
N GLU A 103 -0.55 -8.12 -6.88
CA GLU A 103 -0.62 -6.79 -6.28
C GLU A 103 -2.07 -6.49 -5.91
N GLU A 104 -2.27 -5.82 -4.78
CA GLU A 104 -3.57 -5.29 -4.36
C GLU A 104 -3.36 -3.92 -3.73
N SER A 105 -4.20 -2.95 -4.09
CA SER A 105 -4.12 -1.59 -3.57
C SER A 105 -5.47 -1.12 -3.05
N LEU A 106 -5.48 -0.40 -1.93
CA LEU A 106 -6.66 0.22 -1.34
C LEU A 106 -6.36 1.68 -1.01
N VAL A 107 -7.20 2.60 -1.50
CA VAL A 107 -7.13 4.03 -1.16
C VAL A 107 -8.29 4.36 -0.24
N THR A 108 -8.02 5.07 0.86
CA THR A 108 -9.05 5.48 1.82
C THR A 108 -8.76 6.85 2.41
N SER A 109 -9.80 7.55 2.82
CA SER A 109 -9.71 8.88 3.42
C SER A 109 -10.40 8.89 4.79
N VAL A 110 -9.76 9.45 5.81
CA VAL A 110 -10.32 9.54 7.17
C VAL A 110 -10.11 10.94 7.74
N ILE A 111 -11.06 11.42 8.54
CA ILE A 111 -10.93 12.67 9.30
C ILE A 111 -10.64 12.31 10.75
N LEU A 112 -9.48 12.71 11.26
CA LEU A 112 -9.01 12.40 12.61
C LEU A 112 -8.11 13.50 13.18
N GLU A 113 -7.81 13.41 14.47
CA GLU A 113 -6.77 14.23 15.10
C GLU A 113 -5.39 13.88 14.52
N PHE A 114 -4.51 14.85 14.31
CA PHE A 114 -3.19 14.62 13.69
C PHE A 114 -2.36 13.55 14.42
N GLU A 115 -2.43 13.53 15.75
CA GLU A 115 -1.70 12.56 16.58
C GLU A 115 -2.19 11.11 16.40
N ARG A 116 -3.38 10.90 15.84
CA ARG A 116 -3.96 9.56 15.63
C ARG A 116 -3.64 8.94 14.26
N ILE A 117 -2.90 9.63 13.39
CA ILE A 117 -2.61 9.15 12.02
C ILE A 117 -1.91 7.81 12.02
N GLU A 118 -0.85 7.66 12.81
CA GLU A 118 -0.09 6.40 12.88
C GLU A 118 -0.91 5.26 13.48
N MET A 119 -1.73 5.57 14.49
CA MET A 119 -2.64 4.58 15.11
C MET A 119 -3.68 4.11 14.09
N GLN A 120 -4.29 5.04 13.35
CA GLN A 120 -5.26 4.70 12.31
C GLN A 120 -4.63 3.87 11.18
N ALA A 121 -3.39 4.18 10.78
CA ALA A 121 -2.67 3.41 9.78
C ALA A 121 -2.40 1.96 10.25
N LYS A 122 -2.07 1.75 11.53
CA LYS A 122 -1.90 0.41 12.12
C LYS A 122 -3.21 -0.39 12.17
N GLU A 123 -4.34 0.27 12.39
CA GLU A 123 -5.64 -0.41 12.32
C GLU A 123 -6.02 -0.78 10.88
N LEU A 124 -5.77 0.14 9.94
CA LEU A 124 -6.06 -0.08 8.52
C LEU A 124 -5.21 -1.21 7.94
N ILE A 125 -3.91 -1.26 8.26
CA ILE A 125 -3.03 -2.33 7.79
C ILE A 125 -3.49 -3.69 8.32
N GLY A 126 -3.87 -3.79 9.60
CA GLY A 126 -4.36 -5.05 10.18
C GLY A 126 -5.61 -5.57 9.49
N LYS A 127 -6.59 -4.69 9.24
CA LYS A 127 -7.82 -5.03 8.50
C LYS A 127 -7.52 -5.48 7.07
N PHE A 128 -6.60 -4.78 6.40
CA PHE A 128 -6.23 -5.09 5.02
C PHE A 128 -5.45 -6.40 4.91
N ILE A 129 -4.54 -6.68 5.86
CA ILE A 129 -3.84 -7.97 5.96
C ILE A 129 -4.84 -9.13 6.07
N GLU A 130 -5.81 -9.03 6.98
CA GLU A 130 -6.82 -10.09 7.15
C GLU A 130 -7.67 -10.28 5.89
N GLN A 131 -8.00 -9.21 5.17
CA GLN A 131 -8.71 -9.31 3.90
C GLN A 131 -7.86 -10.04 2.84
N VAL A 132 -6.60 -9.62 2.64
CA VAL A 132 -5.70 -10.22 1.65
C VAL A 132 -5.43 -11.69 1.98
N LYS A 133 -5.13 -12.00 3.24
CA LYS A 133 -4.85 -13.36 3.73
C LYS A 133 -5.97 -14.34 3.40
N ASN A 134 -7.22 -13.92 3.56
CA ASN A 134 -8.39 -14.77 3.33
C ASN A 134 -8.86 -14.81 1.87
N LYS A 135 -8.47 -13.83 1.05
CA LYS A 135 -8.91 -13.69 -0.35
C LYS A 135 -8.15 -14.60 -1.32
N TYR A 136 -6.84 -14.71 -1.17
CA TYR A 136 -5.96 -15.31 -2.18
C TYR A 136 -5.84 -16.84 -2.08
N THR A 137 -6.90 -17.53 -2.50
CA THR A 137 -6.88 -19.00 -2.72
C THR A 137 -6.03 -19.40 -3.93
N ILE A 138 -5.57 -20.66 -3.99
CA ILE A 138 -4.86 -21.20 -5.18
C ILE A 138 -5.63 -20.94 -6.48
N LYS A 139 -6.95 -21.12 -6.47
CA LYS A 139 -7.80 -20.94 -7.65
C LYS A 139 -7.80 -19.49 -8.14
N LEU A 140 -7.95 -18.53 -7.22
CA LEU A 140 -7.93 -17.11 -7.56
C LEU A 140 -6.55 -16.68 -8.08
N LYS A 141 -5.47 -17.10 -7.41
CA LYS A 141 -4.09 -16.85 -7.86
C LYS A 141 -3.89 -17.37 -9.28
N SER A 142 -4.28 -18.61 -9.57
CA SER A 142 -4.18 -19.19 -10.91
C SER A 142 -4.89 -18.35 -11.96
N GLN A 143 -6.13 -17.93 -11.70
CA GLN A 143 -6.90 -17.11 -12.64
C GLN A 143 -6.22 -15.75 -12.91
N LEU A 144 -5.74 -15.07 -11.87
CA LEU A 144 -5.05 -13.79 -12.00
C LEU A 144 -3.74 -13.93 -12.78
N LEU A 145 -2.94 -14.94 -12.45
CA LEU A 145 -1.67 -15.22 -13.13
C LEU A 145 -1.88 -15.57 -14.60
N LEU A 146 -2.83 -16.46 -14.91
CA LEU A 146 -3.14 -16.84 -16.29
C LEU A 146 -3.64 -15.65 -17.12
N ASN A 147 -4.48 -14.79 -16.53
CA ASN A 147 -4.88 -13.54 -17.18
C ASN A 147 -3.67 -12.65 -17.44
N LYS A 148 -2.80 -12.46 -16.45
CA LYS A 148 -1.57 -11.66 -16.61
C LYS A 148 -0.70 -12.21 -17.74
N ILE A 149 -0.44 -13.52 -17.75
CA ILE A 149 0.34 -14.21 -18.80
C ILE A 149 -0.28 -13.99 -20.18
N LYS A 150 -1.61 -14.13 -20.33
CA LYS A 150 -2.31 -13.91 -21.61
C LYS A 150 -2.11 -12.50 -22.17
N TYR A 151 -2.05 -11.49 -21.32
CA TYR A 151 -1.89 -10.09 -21.72
C TYR A 151 -0.44 -9.61 -21.72
N THR A 152 0.53 -10.44 -21.33
CA THR A 152 1.92 -10.00 -21.31
C THR A 152 2.49 -10.07 -22.73
N ARG A 153 3.09 -8.96 -23.18
CA ARG A 153 3.82 -8.93 -24.44
C ARG A 153 5.06 -9.81 -24.30
N ILE A 154 5.17 -10.82 -25.15
CA ILE A 154 6.34 -11.70 -25.22
C ILE A 154 7.45 -10.90 -25.92
N SER A 155 8.51 -10.53 -25.20
CA SER A 155 9.67 -9.87 -25.79
C SER A 155 10.38 -10.84 -26.73
N GLY A 156 10.08 -10.72 -28.03
CA GLY A 156 10.58 -11.62 -29.07
C GLY A 156 9.66 -11.67 -30.30
N PHE A 157 8.37 -11.40 -30.12
CA PHE A 157 7.43 -11.17 -31.22
C PHE A 157 7.15 -9.68 -31.34
N SER A 158 8.04 -8.97 -32.04
CA SER A 158 7.69 -7.66 -32.60
C SER A 158 6.55 -7.89 -33.59
N SER A 159 5.32 -7.57 -33.20
CA SER A 159 4.26 -7.29 -34.14
C SER A 159 4.69 -6.08 -34.95
N ARG A 160 5.29 -6.35 -36.12
CA ARG A 160 5.35 -5.37 -37.21
C ARG A 160 3.91 -5.19 -37.69
N GLU A 161 3.30 -4.09 -37.30
CA GLU A 161 2.28 -3.41 -38.08
C GLU A 161 2.63 -1.92 -38.09
#